data_AF-A0A831QJA5-F1
#
_entry.id   AF-A0A831QJA5-F1
#
_cell.length_a   1.000
_cell.length_b   1.000
_cell.length_c   1.000
_cell.angle_alpha   90.00
_cell.angle_beta   90.00
_cell.angle_gamma   90.00
#
_symmetry.space_group_name_H-M   'P 1'
#
loop_
_entity.id
_entity.type
_entity.pdbx_description
1 polymer ?
#
loop_
_entity_poly.entity_id
_entity_poly.type
_entity_poly.pdbx_seq_one_letter_code
_entity_poly.pdbx_strand_id
1 'polypeptide(L)'
;MAFEPKEEQKELKYDELRIYKDEELNNYTDEELKSFKVKHEIPDVEELEKGPWPSFVADAKREALHRQKLADDRMLIDRDVVDDMLGQLQVSFDEGETHWKHGGIVGVFGYGGGVIGRYSDLQERFPSIAHFHTLRVNQPASKFYNTDYLKCLCDLWEYRGSGLMNMHGSTGDIIFIGTTTEQLEPIFYELGHVLQQDLGGSGSNLRTPSCCLGRARCEWACYDTQQMCYELTHYYQDELHRPAFPYKFKFKFDGCPNCCVASIARSDMSFIGTWRDNIRIDQEAVQAYIGGEIAPNGGAHAGKDWGKFDIQKEVIDLCPTKCMWMEDGKLMIDDKECTRCMHCINVMPQALRPGTDTGVSILFGAKAPILEGAQMATLTVPFMKVEEPYDNVKELVEKVWDWWMEEGKNRERLGELIQRYGIPKFLEMLDLPPMPQMVKEPRSNPYIFWKEEDVPGGFKRDINDYRSRHKR
;
A
#
# COMPACT_ATOMS: atom_id res chain seq x y z
N MET A 1 8.80 20.78 -6.07
CA MET A 1 9.68 20.97 -4.91
C MET A 1 10.12 19.61 -4.45
N ALA A 2 11.34 19.46 -3.96
CA ALA A 2 11.78 18.20 -3.36
C ALA A 2 10.97 17.98 -2.06
N PHE A 3 10.70 16.73 -1.73
CA PHE A 3 10.10 16.38 -0.44
C PHE A 3 11.10 16.72 0.68
N GLU A 4 10.65 17.47 1.68
CA GLU A 4 11.43 17.84 2.86
C GLU A 4 10.75 17.27 4.11
N PRO A 5 11.42 16.39 4.88
CA PRO A 5 10.89 15.89 6.14
C PRO A 5 10.86 16.99 7.20
N LYS A 6 9.88 16.93 8.11
CA LYS A 6 9.73 17.91 9.20
C LYS A 6 10.73 17.70 10.32
N GLU A 7 11.07 16.45 10.59
CA GLU A 7 12.06 16.09 11.59
C GLU A 7 13.47 16.16 11.01
N GLU A 8 14.42 16.64 11.82
CA GLU A 8 15.83 16.60 11.48
C GLU A 8 16.25 15.16 11.19
N GLN A 9 16.80 14.92 9.99
CA GLN A 9 17.24 13.60 9.58
C GLN A 9 18.70 13.43 9.97
N LYS A 10 18.98 12.44 10.81
CA LYS A 10 20.35 12.03 11.13
C LYS A 10 21.02 11.53 9.85
N GLU A 11 22.15 12.13 9.50
CA GLU A 11 23.01 11.60 8.45
C GLU A 11 23.60 10.27 8.92
N LEU A 12 23.28 9.18 8.22
CA LEU A 12 23.84 7.87 8.48
C LEU A 12 25.05 7.67 7.59
N LYS A 13 26.22 7.52 8.20
CA LYS A 13 27.46 7.18 7.50
C LYS A 13 27.78 5.73 7.76
N TYR A 14 27.62 4.90 6.75
CA TYR A 14 27.79 3.46 6.90
C TYR A 14 29.17 3.09 7.44
N ASP A 15 30.24 3.76 6.99
CA ASP A 15 31.61 3.46 7.44
C ASP A 15 31.82 3.68 8.94
N GLU A 16 31.00 4.51 9.59
CA GLU A 16 31.04 4.77 11.04
C GLU A 16 30.17 3.79 11.84
N LEU A 17 29.15 3.20 11.19
CA LEU A 17 28.12 2.36 11.82
C LEU A 17 28.25 0.86 11.47
N ARG A 18 29.07 0.51 10.48
CA ARG A 18 29.23 -0.85 9.96
C ARG A 18 29.64 -1.84 11.05
N ILE A 19 29.05 -3.02 11.01
CA ILE A 19 29.31 -4.15 11.90
C ILE A 19 30.36 -5.08 11.28
N TYR A 20 30.29 -5.27 9.96
CA TYR A 20 31.12 -6.20 9.20
C TYR A 20 32.22 -5.49 8.43
N LYS A 21 33.38 -6.12 8.33
CA LYS A 21 34.50 -5.70 7.47
C LYS A 21 34.30 -6.14 6.03
N ASP A 22 35.04 -5.56 5.09
CA ASP A 22 34.89 -5.87 3.67
C ASP A 22 35.22 -7.34 3.37
N GLU A 23 36.17 -7.92 4.10
CA GLU A 23 36.52 -9.33 3.97
C GLU A 23 35.42 -10.25 4.51
N GLU A 24 34.66 -9.80 5.51
CA GLU A 24 33.52 -10.53 6.06
C GLU A 24 32.35 -10.48 5.08
N LEU A 25 32.06 -9.32 4.50
CA LEU A 25 30.99 -9.14 3.50
C LEU A 25 31.25 -9.88 2.19
N ASN A 26 32.52 -10.09 1.83
CA ASN A 26 32.95 -10.78 0.60
C ASN A 26 33.67 -12.09 0.93
N ASN A 27 33.11 -12.89 1.84
CA ASN A 27 33.77 -14.04 2.45
C ASN A 27 33.72 -15.36 1.63
N TYR A 28 33.05 -15.40 0.48
CA TYR A 28 33.03 -16.57 -0.41
C TYR A 28 33.33 -16.23 -1.87
N THR A 29 33.78 -17.23 -2.64
CA THR A 29 33.97 -17.14 -4.09
C THR A 29 32.79 -17.72 -4.87
N ASP A 30 32.70 -17.40 -6.16
CA ASP A 30 31.69 -17.96 -7.05
C ASP A 30 31.80 -19.49 -7.19
N GLU A 31 33.00 -20.07 -7.14
CA GLU A 31 33.22 -21.51 -7.17
C GLU A 31 32.68 -22.19 -5.91
N GLU A 32 32.88 -21.56 -4.74
CA GLU A 32 32.34 -22.03 -3.48
C GLU A 32 30.81 -21.98 -3.51
N LEU A 33 30.22 -20.88 -4.01
CA LEU A 33 28.77 -20.75 -4.17
C LEU A 33 28.19 -21.82 -5.10
N LYS A 34 28.84 -22.08 -6.24
CA LYS A 34 28.38 -23.11 -7.21
C LYS A 34 28.44 -24.53 -6.66
N SER A 35 29.37 -24.81 -5.74
CA SER A 35 29.56 -26.14 -5.15
C SER A 35 28.90 -26.28 -3.78
N PHE A 36 28.38 -25.18 -3.23
CA PHE A 36 27.75 -25.14 -1.92
C PHE A 36 26.46 -25.95 -1.91
N LYS A 37 26.34 -26.75 -0.85
CA LYS A 37 25.12 -27.49 -0.50
C LYS A 37 24.70 -27.04 0.89
N VAL A 38 23.44 -26.67 1.00
CA VAL A 38 22.81 -26.41 2.30
C VAL A 38 22.79 -27.69 3.14
N LYS A 39 22.61 -27.53 4.45
CA LYS A 39 22.60 -28.61 5.45
C LYS A 39 21.60 -29.73 5.15
N HIS A 40 20.45 -29.39 4.55
CA HIS A 40 19.35 -30.33 4.29
C HIS A 40 19.26 -30.68 2.80
N GLU A 41 18.84 -31.89 2.47
CA GLU A 41 18.48 -32.25 1.10
C GLU A 41 17.18 -31.54 0.70
N ILE A 42 17.24 -30.72 -0.35
CA ILE A 42 16.14 -29.87 -0.81
C ILE A 42 15.86 -30.03 -2.32
N PRO A 43 15.71 -31.26 -2.84
CA PRO A 43 15.73 -31.53 -4.28
C PRO A 43 14.68 -30.76 -5.09
N ASP A 44 13.45 -30.62 -4.61
CA ASP A 44 12.39 -29.91 -5.34
C ASP A 44 12.52 -28.40 -5.22
N VAL A 45 12.97 -27.91 -4.07
CA VAL A 45 13.25 -26.48 -3.86
C VAL A 45 14.45 -26.06 -4.71
N GLU A 46 15.50 -26.88 -4.80
CA GLU A 46 16.70 -26.62 -5.61
C GLU A 46 16.40 -26.54 -7.12
N GLU A 47 15.37 -27.25 -7.61
CA GLU A 47 14.92 -27.09 -9.00
C GLU A 47 14.48 -25.66 -9.34
N LEU A 48 14.04 -24.87 -8.34
CA LEU A 48 13.65 -23.46 -8.52
C LEU A 48 14.83 -22.52 -8.74
N GLU A 49 16.07 -22.98 -8.68
CA GLU A 49 17.24 -22.22 -9.13
C GLU A 49 17.30 -22.11 -10.66
N LYS A 50 16.59 -22.97 -11.37
CA LYS A 50 16.57 -22.98 -12.84
C LYS A 50 15.69 -21.87 -13.40
N GLY A 51 15.97 -21.52 -14.65
CA GLY A 51 15.20 -20.53 -15.41
C GLY A 51 15.79 -19.12 -15.33
N PRO A 52 15.21 -18.16 -16.08
CA PRO A 52 15.79 -16.83 -16.23
C PRO A 52 15.38 -15.84 -15.12
N TRP A 53 14.38 -16.16 -14.30
CA TRP A 53 13.93 -15.27 -13.22
C TRP A 53 14.89 -15.39 -12.02
N PRO A 54 15.26 -14.27 -11.35
CA PRO A 54 16.12 -14.34 -10.17
C PRO A 54 15.49 -15.23 -9.09
N SER A 55 16.17 -16.34 -8.81
CA SER A 55 15.67 -17.35 -7.88
C SER A 55 15.90 -16.93 -6.42
N PHE A 56 14.83 -16.98 -5.62
CA PHE A 56 14.95 -16.77 -4.18
C PHE A 56 15.74 -17.91 -3.50
N VAL A 57 15.76 -19.11 -4.09
CA VAL A 57 16.51 -20.25 -3.55
C VAL A 57 18.00 -20.04 -3.74
N ALA A 58 18.43 -19.57 -4.92
CA ALA A 58 19.82 -19.24 -5.17
C ALA A 58 20.31 -18.11 -4.24
N ASP A 59 19.48 -17.11 -3.98
CA ASP A 59 19.79 -16.01 -3.06
C ASP A 59 19.85 -16.48 -1.59
N ALA A 60 18.92 -17.34 -1.16
CA ALA A 60 18.96 -17.95 0.17
C ALA A 60 20.18 -18.87 0.36
N LYS A 61 20.58 -19.65 -0.65
CA LYS A 61 21.80 -20.47 -0.59
C LYS A 61 23.06 -19.62 -0.51
N ARG A 62 23.09 -18.48 -1.19
CA ARG A 62 24.17 -17.48 -1.05
C ARG A 62 24.26 -16.97 0.38
N GLU A 63 23.12 -16.62 0.98
CA GLU A 63 23.05 -16.16 2.36
C GLU A 63 23.49 -17.24 3.36
N ALA A 64 23.02 -18.48 3.19
CA ALA A 64 23.48 -19.62 3.99
C ALA A 64 25.00 -19.83 3.92
N LEU A 65 25.61 -19.75 2.72
CA LEU A 65 27.06 -19.84 2.56
C LEU A 65 27.79 -18.67 3.22
N HIS A 66 27.28 -17.44 3.06
CA HIS A 66 27.83 -16.25 3.69
C HIS A 66 27.91 -16.43 5.21
N ARG A 67 26.81 -16.81 5.83
CA ARG A 67 26.69 -17.07 7.28
C ARG A 67 27.56 -18.23 7.73
N GLN A 68 27.67 -19.28 6.92
CA GLN A 68 28.54 -20.43 7.21
C GLN A 68 29.99 -20.01 7.39
N LYS A 69 30.42 -18.92 6.76
CA LYS A 69 31.80 -18.42 6.81
C LYS A 69 32.06 -17.30 7.80
N LEU A 70 31.01 -16.70 8.36
CA LEU A 70 31.16 -15.73 9.43
C LEU A 70 31.64 -16.41 10.73
N ALA A 71 32.31 -15.64 11.59
CA ALA A 71 32.66 -16.11 12.94
C ALA A 71 31.40 -16.11 13.85
N ASP A 72 31.41 -16.96 14.89
CA ASP A 72 30.23 -17.15 15.76
C ASP A 72 29.78 -15.86 16.47
N ASP A 73 30.71 -14.96 16.78
CA ASP A 73 30.43 -13.68 17.44
C ASP A 73 29.89 -12.60 16.47
N ARG A 74 29.73 -12.95 15.19
CA ARG A 74 29.20 -12.06 14.14
C ARG A 74 27.73 -12.27 13.83
N MET A 75 27.04 -13.11 14.59
CA MET A 75 25.60 -13.34 14.53
C MET A 75 25.07 -13.58 15.95
N LEU A 76 23.84 -13.16 16.23
CA LEU A 76 23.17 -13.35 17.53
C LEU A 76 21.99 -14.31 17.49
N ILE A 77 21.73 -14.90 16.32
CA ILE A 77 20.84 -16.04 16.15
C ILE A 77 21.63 -17.21 15.53
N ASP A 78 21.02 -18.38 15.50
CA ASP A 78 21.66 -19.58 14.98
C ASP A 78 22.10 -19.41 13.50
N ARG A 79 23.28 -19.93 13.20
CA ARG A 79 23.94 -19.83 11.88
C ARG A 79 23.13 -20.53 10.79
N ASP A 80 22.54 -21.67 11.12
CA ASP A 80 21.83 -22.56 10.18
C ASP A 80 20.39 -22.09 9.93
N VAL A 81 20.01 -20.88 10.36
CA VAL A 81 18.64 -20.35 10.22
C VAL A 81 18.10 -20.39 8.79
N VAL A 82 18.95 -20.12 7.79
CA VAL A 82 18.54 -20.16 6.37
C VAL A 82 18.50 -21.59 5.86
N ASP A 83 19.46 -22.43 6.25
CA ASP A 83 19.45 -23.86 5.94
C ASP A 83 18.19 -24.54 6.46
N ASP A 84 17.87 -24.36 7.74
CA ASP A 84 16.69 -24.93 8.38
C ASP A 84 15.38 -24.39 7.76
N MET A 85 15.35 -23.11 7.35
CA MET A 85 14.22 -22.54 6.60
C MET A 85 14.02 -23.25 5.26
N LEU A 86 15.08 -23.46 4.48
CA LEU A 86 15.02 -24.18 3.21
C LEU A 86 14.66 -25.66 3.42
N GLY A 87 15.17 -26.28 4.50
CA GLY A 87 14.82 -27.65 4.89
C GLY A 87 13.34 -27.80 5.19
N GLN A 88 12.76 -26.91 5.99
CA GLN A 88 11.31 -26.91 6.25
C GLN A 88 10.49 -26.58 5.00
N LEU A 89 10.99 -25.71 4.13
CA LEU A 89 10.34 -25.40 2.85
C LEU A 89 10.28 -26.64 1.96
N GLN A 90 11.33 -27.46 1.90
CA GLN A 90 11.29 -28.74 1.19
C GLN A 90 10.22 -29.67 1.76
N VAL A 91 10.12 -29.82 3.08
CA VAL A 91 9.05 -30.65 3.68
C VAL A 91 7.66 -30.11 3.29
N SER A 92 7.51 -28.79 3.25
CA SER A 92 6.27 -28.16 2.80
C SER A 92 5.97 -28.46 1.31
N PHE A 93 6.99 -28.62 0.47
CA PHE A 93 6.85 -29.04 -0.94
C PHE A 93 6.44 -30.51 -1.05
N ASP A 94 7.05 -31.38 -0.24
CA ASP A 94 6.76 -32.81 -0.20
C ASP A 94 5.31 -33.07 0.24
N GLU A 95 4.85 -32.36 1.28
CA GLU A 95 3.57 -32.61 1.93
C GLU A 95 2.44 -31.73 1.39
N GLY A 96 2.76 -30.61 0.74
CA GLY A 96 1.77 -29.66 0.24
C GLY A 96 1.04 -28.87 1.34
N GLU A 97 1.62 -28.83 2.54
CA GLU A 97 1.05 -28.20 3.74
C GLU A 97 2.05 -27.20 4.36
N THR A 98 1.55 -26.32 5.24
CA THR A 98 2.40 -25.35 5.93
C THR A 98 2.89 -25.91 7.27
N HIS A 99 4.20 -25.80 7.52
CA HIS A 99 4.83 -26.22 8.79
C HIS A 99 5.03 -25.06 9.78
N TRP A 100 4.16 -24.07 9.72
CA TRP A 100 4.16 -22.95 10.64
C TRP A 100 2.92 -23.00 11.53
N LYS A 101 3.14 -22.99 12.85
CA LYS A 101 2.06 -23.00 13.85
C LYS A 101 1.10 -21.81 13.68
N HIS A 102 -0.11 -21.97 14.20
CA HIS A 102 -1.10 -20.90 14.26
C HIS A 102 -0.63 -19.73 15.13
N GLY A 103 -0.44 -18.57 14.49
CA GLY A 103 -0.19 -17.30 15.17
C GLY A 103 1.11 -17.25 15.96
N GLY A 104 1.13 -16.34 16.95
CA GLY A 104 2.27 -16.03 17.80
C GLY A 104 2.16 -14.58 18.27
N ILE A 105 2.11 -14.37 19.59
CA ILE A 105 2.04 -13.05 20.20
C ILE A 105 3.40 -12.72 20.81
N VAL A 106 4.11 -11.83 20.14
CA VAL A 106 5.39 -11.26 20.53
C VAL A 106 5.42 -9.81 20.07
N GLY A 107 6.27 -8.99 20.66
CA GLY A 107 6.35 -7.57 20.35
C GLY A 107 7.46 -6.90 21.13
N VAL A 108 7.41 -5.57 21.14
CA VAL A 108 8.33 -4.71 21.89
C VAL A 108 7.53 -3.84 22.86
N PHE A 109 8.12 -3.48 23.98
CA PHE A 109 7.46 -2.69 25.02
C PHE A 109 7.03 -1.33 24.47
N GLY A 110 5.84 -0.90 24.90
CA GLY A 110 5.23 0.35 24.46
C GLY A 110 4.35 0.22 23.20
N TYR A 111 4.55 -0.81 22.38
CA TYR A 111 3.77 -1.05 21.15
C TYR A 111 2.93 -2.33 21.23
N GLY A 112 1.72 -2.27 20.66
CA GLY A 112 0.81 -3.42 20.55
C GLY A 112 0.87 -4.12 19.19
N GLY A 113 1.79 -3.73 18.32
CA GLY A 113 1.94 -4.23 16.96
C GLY A 113 3.36 -4.01 16.40
N GLY A 114 3.55 -4.34 15.12
CA GLY A 114 4.82 -4.22 14.40
C GLY A 114 5.60 -5.52 14.23
N VAL A 115 5.39 -6.50 15.12
CA VAL A 115 6.00 -7.84 15.01
C VAL A 115 4.92 -8.90 14.74
N ILE A 116 5.24 -9.89 13.91
CA ILE A 116 4.40 -11.07 13.67
C ILE A 116 5.14 -12.29 14.22
N GLY A 117 4.65 -12.82 15.33
CA GLY A 117 5.15 -14.07 15.90
C GLY A 117 4.89 -15.25 14.97
N ARG A 118 5.89 -16.11 14.84
CA ARG A 118 5.83 -17.32 14.03
C ARG A 118 6.77 -18.36 14.62
N TYR A 119 6.30 -19.60 14.65
CA TYR A 119 6.99 -20.74 15.23
C TYR A 119 6.84 -21.95 14.30
N SER A 120 7.93 -22.66 14.06
CA SER A 120 7.91 -23.94 13.34
C SER A 120 7.15 -25.00 14.13
N ASP A 121 6.39 -25.87 13.46
CA ASP A 121 5.86 -27.11 14.06
C ASP A 121 6.82 -28.31 13.98
N LEU A 122 7.94 -28.15 13.27
CA LEU A 122 9.03 -29.11 13.13
C LEU A 122 10.30 -28.68 13.89
N GLN A 123 10.14 -27.95 14.99
CA GLN A 123 11.24 -27.36 15.77
C GLN A 123 12.31 -28.35 16.27
N GLU A 124 12.00 -29.64 16.44
CA GLU A 124 13.02 -30.65 16.79
C GLU A 124 13.93 -30.98 15.60
N ARG A 125 13.39 -30.91 14.38
CA ARG A 125 14.11 -31.15 13.13
C ARG A 125 14.82 -29.88 12.62
N PHE A 126 14.18 -28.73 12.82
CA PHE A 126 14.65 -27.42 12.36
C PHE A 126 14.74 -26.43 13.54
N PRO A 127 15.68 -26.66 14.49
CA PRO A 127 15.77 -25.88 15.72
C PRO A 127 16.09 -24.40 15.48
N SER A 128 16.83 -24.07 14.42
CA SER A 128 17.28 -22.70 14.15
C SER A 128 16.14 -21.78 13.72
N ILE A 129 15.00 -22.34 13.32
CA ILE A 129 13.75 -21.63 12.98
C ILE A 129 12.60 -21.97 13.93
N ALA A 130 12.89 -22.54 15.11
CA ALA A 130 11.88 -22.78 16.14
C ALA A 130 11.11 -21.48 16.44
N HIS A 131 11.82 -20.35 16.50
CA HIS A 131 11.28 -18.99 16.46
C HIS A 131 11.71 -18.35 15.13
N PHE A 132 10.75 -17.78 14.38
CA PHE A 132 11.03 -17.17 13.09
C PHE A 132 10.21 -15.90 12.87
N HIS A 133 10.33 -14.97 13.82
CA HIS A 133 9.47 -13.80 13.89
C HIS A 133 9.76 -12.79 12.79
N THR A 134 8.72 -12.09 12.33
CA THR A 134 8.86 -11.05 11.32
C THR A 134 8.70 -9.67 11.93
N LEU A 135 9.66 -8.77 11.73
CA LEU A 135 9.51 -7.36 12.07
C LEU A 135 9.11 -6.57 10.83
N ARG A 136 8.17 -5.65 11.01
CA ARG A 136 7.80 -4.66 10.00
C ARG A 136 8.50 -3.36 10.34
N VAL A 137 9.37 -2.90 9.46
CA VAL A 137 10.08 -1.64 9.61
C VAL A 137 9.42 -0.62 8.67
N ASN A 138 9.04 0.54 9.21
CA ASN A 138 8.31 1.55 8.45
C ASN A 138 9.19 2.08 7.30
N GLN A 139 8.69 2.09 6.07
CA GLN A 139 9.49 2.51 4.93
C GLN A 139 9.40 4.03 4.67
N PRO A 140 10.46 4.68 4.13
CA PRO A 140 10.35 6.04 3.63
C PRO A 140 9.32 6.14 2.51
N ALA A 141 8.65 7.29 2.41
CA ALA A 141 7.62 7.54 1.41
C ALA A 141 8.15 7.27 -0.01
N SER A 142 7.40 6.47 -0.78
CA SER A 142 7.76 6.03 -2.14
C SER A 142 9.03 5.19 -2.27
N LYS A 143 9.59 4.67 -1.16
CA LYS A 143 10.70 3.70 -1.15
C LYS A 143 11.97 4.22 -1.84
N PHE A 144 12.26 5.52 -1.68
CA PHE A 144 13.57 6.07 -2.02
C PHE A 144 14.54 5.81 -0.87
N TYR A 145 15.76 5.38 -1.21
CA TYR A 145 16.78 5.00 -0.23
C TYR A 145 18.13 5.61 -0.57
N ASN A 146 18.90 5.91 0.47
CA ASN A 146 20.35 6.06 0.39
C ASN A 146 20.99 4.67 0.62
N THR A 147 22.11 4.39 -0.07
CA THR A 147 22.89 3.17 0.14
C THR A 147 23.39 3.00 1.57
N ASP A 148 23.78 4.09 2.25
CA ASP A 148 24.29 4.00 3.62
C ASP A 148 23.20 3.52 4.59
N TYR A 149 21.98 4.02 4.43
CA TYR A 149 20.81 3.55 5.19
C TYR A 149 20.55 2.05 4.95
N LEU A 150 20.50 1.61 3.69
CA LEU A 150 20.25 0.21 3.37
C LEU A 150 21.33 -0.71 3.90
N LYS A 151 22.61 -0.34 3.78
CA LYS A 151 23.72 -1.12 4.32
C LYS A 151 23.66 -1.21 5.84
N CYS A 152 23.32 -0.13 6.54
CA CYS A 152 23.12 -0.18 7.99
C CYS A 152 21.98 -1.12 8.40
N LEU A 153 20.87 -1.13 7.65
CA LEU A 153 19.78 -2.09 7.88
C LEU A 153 20.21 -3.53 7.62
N CYS A 154 20.97 -3.79 6.56
CA CYS A 154 21.51 -5.10 6.26
C CYS A 154 22.44 -5.58 7.37
N ASP A 155 23.39 -4.76 7.82
CA ASP A 155 24.31 -5.11 8.92
C ASP A 155 23.56 -5.44 10.21
N LEU A 156 22.60 -4.57 10.61
CA LEU A 156 21.75 -4.83 11.78
C LEU A 156 21.02 -6.17 11.66
N TRP A 157 20.44 -6.43 10.48
CA TRP A 157 19.62 -7.61 10.26
C TRP A 157 20.44 -8.90 10.08
N GLU A 158 21.64 -8.81 9.52
CA GLU A 158 22.59 -9.92 9.45
C GLU A 158 23.03 -10.33 10.86
N TYR A 159 23.30 -9.33 11.70
CA TYR A 159 23.79 -9.52 13.06
C TYR A 159 22.71 -10.08 13.99
N ARG A 160 21.46 -9.62 13.87
CA ARG A 160 20.37 -9.95 14.82
C ARG A 160 19.24 -10.79 14.25
N GLY A 161 19.26 -11.06 12.95
CA GLY A 161 18.21 -11.77 12.22
C GLY A 161 18.81 -12.81 11.28
N SER A 162 17.97 -13.24 10.35
CA SER A 162 18.31 -14.31 9.40
C SER A 162 19.06 -13.85 8.16
N GLY A 163 19.27 -12.54 7.97
CA GLY A 163 19.70 -11.95 6.70
C GLY A 163 18.58 -11.87 5.64
N LEU A 164 17.47 -12.61 5.79
CA LEU A 164 16.39 -12.67 4.81
C LEU A 164 15.40 -11.50 4.94
N MET A 165 15.05 -10.87 3.81
CA MET A 165 14.13 -9.73 3.78
C MET A 165 13.03 -9.86 2.71
N ASN A 166 11.92 -9.13 2.88
CA ASN A 166 11.11 -8.70 1.74
C ASN A 166 11.24 -7.19 1.56
N MET A 167 11.67 -6.79 0.37
CA MET A 167 11.75 -5.40 -0.09
C MET A 167 10.69 -5.22 -1.19
N HIS A 168 9.40 -5.09 -0.88
CA HIS A 168 8.78 -4.74 0.41
C HIS A 168 7.56 -5.63 0.72
N GLY A 169 7.04 -5.52 1.94
CA GLY A 169 5.72 -6.03 2.27
C GLY A 169 4.62 -5.34 1.46
N SER A 170 3.54 -6.06 1.16
CA SER A 170 2.42 -5.55 0.35
C SER A 170 1.73 -4.30 0.91
N THR A 171 1.92 -3.94 2.18
CA THR A 171 1.36 -2.68 2.71
C THR A 171 2.31 -1.50 2.47
N GLY A 172 3.62 -1.74 2.52
CA GLY A 172 4.67 -0.74 2.32
C GLY A 172 5.98 -1.13 3.01
N ASP A 173 5.86 -1.77 4.19
CA ASP A 173 6.95 -1.98 5.15
C ASP A 173 8.17 -2.70 4.56
N ILE A 174 9.35 -2.37 5.04
CA ILE A 174 10.53 -3.24 4.95
C ILE A 174 10.26 -4.43 5.87
N ILE A 175 10.48 -5.66 5.39
CA ILE A 175 10.18 -6.87 6.15
C ILE A 175 11.48 -7.57 6.50
N PHE A 176 11.77 -7.60 7.80
CA PHE A 176 12.83 -8.42 8.38
C PHE A 176 12.25 -9.80 8.73
N ILE A 177 12.69 -10.85 8.04
CA ILE A 177 12.04 -12.18 8.08
C ILE A 177 12.85 -13.17 8.91
N GLY A 178 12.45 -13.42 10.15
CA GLY A 178 13.05 -14.48 10.94
C GLY A 178 14.09 -13.97 11.91
N THR A 179 13.68 -13.89 13.18
CA THR A 179 14.57 -13.74 14.33
C THR A 179 13.89 -14.39 15.54
N THR A 180 14.57 -14.41 16.69
CA THR A 180 14.06 -14.94 17.95
C THR A 180 13.41 -13.86 18.80
N THR A 181 12.73 -14.26 19.87
CA THR A 181 12.00 -13.32 20.74
C THR A 181 12.97 -12.37 21.46
N GLU A 182 14.13 -12.88 21.85
CA GLU A 182 15.16 -12.18 22.61
C GLU A 182 15.82 -11.04 21.82
N GLN A 183 15.77 -11.10 20.49
CA GLN A 183 16.34 -10.07 19.61
C GLN A 183 15.37 -8.94 19.26
N LEU A 184 14.06 -9.08 19.55
CA LEU A 184 13.07 -8.06 19.17
C LEU A 184 13.37 -6.68 19.78
N GLU A 185 13.60 -6.64 21.10
CA GLU A 185 13.91 -5.39 21.81
C GLU A 185 15.27 -4.79 21.39
N PRO A 186 16.37 -5.57 21.29
CA PRO A 186 17.63 -5.05 20.75
C PRO A 186 17.52 -4.47 19.34
N ILE A 187 16.81 -5.16 18.43
CA ILE A 187 16.61 -4.65 17.06
C ILE A 187 15.83 -3.35 17.09
N PHE A 188 14.73 -3.29 17.85
CA PHE A 188 13.93 -2.08 17.98
C PHE A 188 14.73 -0.91 18.58
N TYR A 189 15.53 -1.18 19.60
CA TYR A 189 16.42 -0.19 20.19
C TYR A 189 17.39 0.39 19.15
N GLU A 190 18.06 -0.46 18.36
CA GLU A 190 19.01 0.00 17.34
C GLU A 190 18.32 0.73 16.18
N LEU A 191 17.18 0.24 15.71
CA LEU A 191 16.35 0.96 14.72
C LEU A 191 16.05 2.39 15.20
N GLY A 192 15.52 2.53 16.42
CA GLY A 192 15.11 3.83 16.96
C GLY A 192 16.29 4.75 17.32
N HIS A 193 17.25 4.26 18.11
CA HIS A 193 18.32 5.10 18.69
C HIS A 193 19.50 5.31 17.75
N VAL A 194 19.79 4.34 16.87
CA VAL A 194 20.96 4.41 15.98
C VAL A 194 20.53 4.86 14.58
N LEU A 195 19.47 4.26 14.02
CA LEU A 195 19.07 4.48 12.63
C LEU A 195 17.94 5.50 12.45
N GLN A 196 17.39 6.03 13.55
CA GLN A 196 16.26 6.96 13.55
C GLN A 196 15.07 6.43 12.74
N GLN A 197 14.78 5.15 12.94
CA GLN A 197 13.81 4.40 12.17
C GLN A 197 12.86 3.65 13.12
N ASP A 198 11.57 3.67 12.79
CA ASP A 198 10.54 3.02 13.61
C ASP A 198 9.94 1.78 12.92
N LEU A 199 9.23 0.97 13.70
CA LEU A 199 8.41 -0.14 13.27
C LEU A 199 7.14 0.34 12.55
N GLY A 200 6.67 -0.50 11.63
CA GLY A 200 5.39 -0.35 10.96
C GLY A 200 4.23 -0.96 11.76
N GLY A 201 3.02 -0.90 11.18
CA GLY A 201 1.78 -1.33 11.86
C GLY A 201 1.39 -2.80 11.64
N SER A 202 0.92 -3.46 12.71
CA SER A 202 0.20 -4.74 12.67
C SER A 202 -0.85 -4.83 13.79
N GLY A 203 -1.94 -5.58 13.59
CA GLY A 203 -3.06 -5.66 14.56
C GLY A 203 -4.31 -4.87 14.16
N SER A 204 -5.13 -4.51 15.14
CA SER A 204 -6.36 -3.70 14.94
C SER A 204 -6.07 -2.21 15.17
N ASN A 205 -5.30 -1.65 14.24
CA ASN A 205 -4.72 -0.31 14.26
C ASN A 205 -4.71 0.30 12.87
N LEU A 206 -4.28 1.56 12.78
CA LEU A 206 -3.73 2.10 11.55
C LEU A 206 -2.52 1.25 11.13
N ARG A 207 -2.48 0.87 9.87
CA ARG A 207 -1.29 0.25 9.27
C ARG A 207 -0.47 1.29 8.55
N THR A 208 0.80 0.97 8.37
CA THR A 208 1.77 1.76 7.64
C THR A 208 1.20 2.35 6.35
N PRO A 209 1.05 3.68 6.29
CA PRO A 209 0.62 4.35 5.08
C PRO A 209 1.64 4.16 3.94
N SER A 210 1.18 4.19 2.69
CA SER A 210 2.06 4.14 1.53
C SER A 210 1.53 4.93 0.35
N CYS A 211 2.44 5.44 -0.48
CA CYS A 211 2.13 6.32 -1.59
C CYS A 211 2.78 5.85 -2.90
N CYS A 212 2.25 6.34 -4.03
CA CYS A 212 3.00 6.31 -5.27
C CYS A 212 4.13 7.36 -5.25
N LEU A 213 5.05 7.27 -6.22
CA LEU A 213 6.20 8.17 -6.32
C LEU A 213 5.87 9.66 -6.50
N GLY A 214 4.62 10.00 -6.82
CA GLY A 214 4.11 11.36 -6.81
C GLY A 214 4.97 12.34 -7.60
N ARG A 215 5.14 13.54 -7.05
CA ARG A 215 5.86 14.64 -7.69
C ARG A 215 7.37 14.43 -7.78
N ALA A 216 7.94 13.43 -7.10
CA ALA A 216 9.37 13.16 -7.21
C ALA A 216 9.77 12.74 -8.63
N ARG A 217 8.89 12.03 -9.36
CA ARG A 217 9.20 11.55 -10.72
C ARG A 217 7.99 11.27 -11.60
N CYS A 218 6.84 11.90 -11.35
CA CYS A 218 5.67 11.80 -12.22
C CYS A 218 5.07 13.18 -12.48
N GLU A 219 4.96 13.53 -13.75
CA GLU A 219 4.39 14.77 -14.29
C GLU A 219 2.85 14.82 -14.19
N TRP A 220 2.21 13.71 -13.82
CA TRP A 220 0.76 13.61 -13.64
C TRP A 220 0.29 13.82 -12.19
N ALA A 221 1.23 13.94 -11.24
CA ALA A 221 0.90 14.02 -9.83
C ALA A 221 0.18 15.33 -9.46
N CYS A 222 -1.10 15.21 -9.08
CA CYS A 222 -1.97 16.34 -8.77
C CYS A 222 -1.67 16.98 -7.40
N TYR A 223 -1.07 16.23 -6.47
CA TYR A 223 -0.65 16.71 -5.14
C TYR A 223 0.64 16.01 -4.71
N ASP A 224 1.22 16.46 -3.59
CA ASP A 224 2.41 15.82 -3.02
C ASP A 224 2.03 14.58 -2.19
N THR A 225 2.06 13.43 -2.83
CA THR A 225 1.70 12.15 -2.20
C THR A 225 2.70 11.74 -1.11
N GLN A 226 3.98 12.07 -1.27
CA GLN A 226 5.02 11.73 -0.30
C GLN A 226 4.87 12.56 0.96
N GLN A 227 4.63 13.86 0.80
CA GLN A 227 4.51 14.78 1.92
C GLN A 227 3.25 14.46 2.75
N MET A 228 2.09 14.21 2.11
CA MET A 228 0.89 13.79 2.84
C MET A 228 1.04 12.42 3.51
N CYS A 229 1.68 11.45 2.84
CA CYS A 229 1.96 10.14 3.43
C CYS A 229 2.85 10.25 4.66
N TYR A 230 3.90 11.05 4.59
CA TYR A 230 4.81 11.31 5.71
C TYR A 230 4.07 11.99 6.88
N GLU A 231 3.34 13.08 6.59
CA GLU A 231 2.61 13.86 7.60
C GLU A 231 1.59 13.01 8.37
N LEU A 232 0.73 12.28 7.66
CA LEU A 232 -0.29 11.44 8.31
C LEU A 232 0.33 10.24 9.03
N THR A 233 1.49 9.75 8.59
CA THR A 233 2.20 8.69 9.32
C THR A 233 2.75 9.21 10.65
N HIS A 234 3.34 10.42 10.67
CA HIS A 234 3.89 11.01 11.90
C HIS A 234 2.80 11.50 12.84
N TYR A 235 1.72 12.08 12.30
CA TYR A 235 0.63 12.60 13.10
C TYR A 235 -0.12 11.49 13.85
N TYR A 236 -0.33 10.33 13.22
CA TYR A 236 -1.06 9.19 13.78
C TYR A 236 -0.16 8.03 14.21
N GLN A 237 1.00 8.33 14.81
CA GLN A 237 1.90 7.29 15.34
C GLN A 237 1.22 6.45 16.43
N ASP A 238 0.43 7.08 17.32
CA ASP A 238 -0.25 6.37 18.40
C ASP A 238 -1.22 5.33 17.84
N GLU A 239 -2.08 5.71 16.90
CA GLU A 239 -3.06 4.83 16.29
C GLU A 239 -2.41 3.77 15.40
N LEU A 240 -1.16 3.96 14.96
CA LEU A 240 -0.38 2.98 14.22
C LEU A 240 0.26 1.95 15.15
N HIS A 241 0.83 2.37 16.28
CA HIS A 241 1.57 1.48 17.17
C HIS A 241 0.73 0.85 18.28
N ARG A 242 -0.38 1.48 18.67
CA ARG A 242 -1.24 1.09 19.80
C ARG A 242 -2.65 0.75 19.29
N PRO A 243 -2.96 -0.53 19.07
CA PRO A 243 -4.27 -0.97 18.57
C PRO A 243 -5.46 -0.48 19.41
N ALA A 244 -6.18 0.52 18.89
CA ALA A 244 -7.36 1.11 19.51
C ALA A 244 -8.65 0.90 18.68
N PHE A 245 -8.55 0.30 17.50
CA PHE A 245 -9.64 0.21 16.54
C PHE A 245 -10.39 -1.14 16.59
N PRO A 246 -11.64 -1.21 16.09
CA PRO A 246 -12.36 -2.49 15.97
C PRO A 246 -11.63 -3.50 15.08
N TYR A 247 -10.91 -3.01 14.06
CA TYR A 247 -10.06 -3.83 13.21
C TYR A 247 -8.91 -3.04 12.57
N LYS A 248 -8.32 -3.54 11.47
CA LYS A 248 -7.25 -2.86 10.74
C LYS A 248 -7.79 -1.70 9.90
N PHE A 249 -7.06 -0.60 9.86
CA PHE A 249 -7.32 0.55 8.99
C PHE A 249 -6.08 0.87 8.14
N LYS A 250 -6.25 1.36 6.91
CA LYS A 250 -5.14 1.62 5.99
C LYS A 250 -5.35 2.91 5.22
N PHE A 251 -4.31 3.73 5.14
CA PHE A 251 -4.19 4.84 4.19
C PHE A 251 -3.35 4.46 2.98
N LYS A 252 -3.73 4.94 1.79
CA LYS A 252 -2.86 4.96 0.60
C LYS A 252 -3.11 6.18 -0.28
N PHE A 253 -2.01 6.68 -0.86
CA PHE A 253 -1.99 7.97 -1.58
C PHE A 253 -1.54 7.78 -3.03
N ASP A 254 -2.46 7.99 -3.96
CA ASP A 254 -2.23 7.97 -5.40
C ASP A 254 -2.28 9.37 -5.97
N GLY A 255 -1.25 9.79 -6.71
CA GLY A 255 -1.14 11.14 -7.25
C GLY A 255 -2.09 11.45 -8.42
N CYS A 256 -2.68 10.42 -9.04
CA CYS A 256 -3.66 10.55 -10.12
C CYS A 256 -4.51 9.26 -10.25
N PRO A 257 -5.56 9.24 -11.10
CA PRO A 257 -6.43 8.07 -11.28
C PRO A 257 -5.79 6.81 -11.86
N ASN A 258 -4.55 6.88 -12.37
CA ASN A 258 -3.79 5.66 -12.75
C ASN A 258 -3.50 4.74 -11.55
N CYS A 259 -3.59 5.27 -10.32
CA CYS A 259 -3.67 4.47 -9.10
C CYS A 259 -2.48 3.50 -8.90
N CYS A 260 -1.25 3.99 -9.07
CA CYS A 260 -0.02 3.19 -9.05
C CYS A 260 0.27 2.48 -7.71
N VAL A 261 -0.24 2.97 -6.56
CA VAL A 261 -0.17 2.25 -5.26
C VAL A 261 -1.45 1.46 -4.97
N ALA A 262 -2.42 1.48 -5.89
CA ALA A 262 -3.68 0.76 -5.84
C ALA A 262 -4.51 1.07 -4.57
N SER A 263 -4.56 2.34 -4.17
CA SER A 263 -5.29 2.78 -2.97
C SER A 263 -6.77 2.36 -3.02
N ILE A 264 -7.44 2.50 -4.16
CA ILE A 264 -8.86 2.16 -4.32
C ILE A 264 -9.18 0.68 -3.98
N ALA A 265 -8.21 -0.22 -4.03
CA ALA A 265 -8.40 -1.64 -3.75
C ALA A 265 -7.74 -2.10 -2.44
N ARG A 266 -6.75 -1.35 -1.92
CA ARG A 266 -5.84 -1.82 -0.86
C ARG A 266 -5.74 -0.86 0.34
N SER A 267 -6.70 0.05 0.49
CA SER A 267 -6.81 0.95 1.65
C SER A 267 -8.27 1.19 2.07
N ASP A 268 -8.49 1.25 3.39
CA ASP A 268 -9.80 1.60 3.95
C ASP A 268 -10.17 3.06 3.63
N MET A 269 -9.17 3.93 3.49
CA MET A 269 -9.31 5.30 3.00
C MET A 269 -8.25 5.58 1.94
N SER A 270 -8.74 5.84 0.72
CA SER A 270 -7.97 6.04 -0.49
C SER A 270 -7.98 7.51 -0.88
N PHE A 271 -6.79 8.06 -1.17
CA PHE A 271 -6.61 9.44 -1.59
C PHE A 271 -6.11 9.45 -3.03
N ILE A 272 -6.96 9.84 -3.98
CA ILE A 272 -6.63 9.81 -5.42
C ILE A 272 -6.63 11.22 -5.98
N GLY A 273 -5.47 11.66 -6.46
CA GLY A 273 -5.28 13.00 -7.00
C GLY A 273 -6.13 13.23 -8.25
N THR A 274 -6.66 14.44 -8.40
CA THR A 274 -7.42 14.87 -9.57
C THR A 274 -7.32 16.38 -9.76
N TRP A 275 -7.99 16.91 -10.79
CA TRP A 275 -8.11 18.33 -11.08
C TRP A 275 -9.57 18.68 -11.39
N ARG A 276 -9.92 19.97 -11.35
CA ARG A 276 -11.30 20.44 -11.65
C ARG A 276 -11.38 21.60 -12.64
N ASP A 277 -10.26 21.96 -13.25
CA ASP A 277 -10.16 22.85 -14.42
C ASP A 277 -9.91 22.02 -15.70
N ASN A 278 -9.51 22.69 -16.77
CA ASN A 278 -9.38 22.07 -18.09
C ASN A 278 -8.06 21.28 -18.24
N ILE A 279 -8.10 20.21 -19.03
CA ILE A 279 -6.88 19.56 -19.52
C ILE A 279 -6.05 20.58 -20.31
N ARG A 280 -4.75 20.61 -20.06
CA ARG A 280 -3.81 21.46 -20.80
C ARG A 280 -3.42 20.75 -22.10
N ILE A 281 -3.57 21.44 -23.22
CA ILE A 281 -3.31 20.92 -24.56
C ILE A 281 -2.23 21.75 -25.26
N ASP A 282 -1.15 21.09 -25.65
CA ASP A 282 -0.16 21.63 -26.58
C ASP A 282 -0.46 21.09 -27.98
N GLN A 283 -1.04 21.94 -28.83
CA GLN A 283 -1.48 21.57 -30.18
C GLN A 283 -0.30 21.25 -31.12
N GLU A 284 0.88 21.82 -30.89
CA GLU A 284 2.08 21.52 -31.68
C GLU A 284 2.52 20.08 -31.40
N ALA A 285 2.58 19.71 -30.12
CA ALA A 285 2.84 18.33 -29.72
C ALA A 285 1.76 17.36 -30.22
N VAL A 286 0.47 17.75 -30.25
CA VAL A 286 -0.60 16.94 -30.88
C VAL A 286 -0.25 16.64 -32.34
N GLN A 287 0.16 17.64 -33.12
CA GLN A 287 0.56 17.42 -34.51
C GLN A 287 1.80 16.52 -34.61
N ALA A 288 2.77 16.65 -33.73
CA ALA A 288 3.95 15.79 -33.70
C ALA A 288 3.59 14.31 -33.45
N TYR A 289 2.60 14.02 -32.60
CA TYR A 289 2.05 12.66 -32.46
C TYR A 289 1.40 12.16 -33.76
N ILE A 290 0.51 12.96 -34.38
CA ILE A 290 -0.16 12.61 -35.65
C ILE A 290 0.85 12.45 -36.81
N GLY A 291 1.92 13.24 -36.80
CA GLY A 291 3.04 13.18 -37.72
C GLY A 291 3.87 11.90 -37.58
N GLY A 292 3.88 11.31 -36.37
CA GLY A 292 4.71 10.15 -36.02
C GLY A 292 6.09 10.52 -35.47
N GLU A 293 6.30 11.79 -35.11
CA GLU A 293 7.55 12.29 -34.52
C GLU A 293 7.68 11.88 -33.04
N ILE A 294 6.53 11.78 -32.34
CA ILE A 294 6.46 11.34 -30.95
C ILE A 294 5.71 10.01 -30.88
N ALA A 295 6.32 9.02 -30.22
CA ALA A 295 5.69 7.72 -30.01
C ALA A 295 4.54 7.80 -28.99
N PRO A 296 3.36 7.21 -29.27
CA PRO A 296 2.25 7.19 -28.32
C PRO A 296 2.63 6.40 -27.06
N ASN A 297 2.02 6.79 -25.94
CA ASN A 297 2.14 6.17 -24.63
C ASN A 297 3.60 6.05 -24.14
N GLY A 298 4.42 7.05 -24.45
CA GLY A 298 5.85 7.06 -24.13
C GLY A 298 6.64 5.90 -24.76
N GLY A 299 6.14 5.29 -25.84
CA GLY A 299 6.76 4.12 -26.46
C GLY A 299 6.46 2.79 -25.76
N ALA A 300 5.48 2.73 -24.84
CA ALA A 300 5.14 1.51 -24.09
C ALA A 300 4.81 0.29 -24.97
N HIS A 301 4.42 0.51 -26.24
CA HIS A 301 4.03 -0.54 -27.18
C HIS A 301 5.07 -0.83 -28.27
N ALA A 302 6.28 -0.26 -28.17
CA ALA A 302 7.33 -0.37 -29.20
C ALA A 302 7.81 -1.81 -29.48
N GLY A 303 7.52 -2.77 -28.58
CA GLY A 303 7.85 -4.18 -28.76
C GLY A 303 7.00 -4.92 -29.80
N LYS A 304 6.01 -4.26 -30.42
CA LYS A 304 5.17 -4.84 -31.48
C LYS A 304 4.79 -3.76 -32.49
N ASP A 305 4.67 -4.14 -33.77
CA ASP A 305 4.14 -3.26 -34.81
C ASP A 305 2.60 -3.17 -34.71
N TRP A 306 2.10 -1.98 -34.39
CA TRP A 306 0.67 -1.66 -34.33
C TRP A 306 0.22 -0.75 -35.47
N GLY A 307 1.12 -0.43 -36.40
CA GLY A 307 0.93 0.59 -37.42
C GLY A 307 1.25 2.01 -36.94
N LYS A 308 1.01 3.00 -37.81
CA LYS A 308 1.15 4.42 -37.47
C LYS A 308 0.07 4.83 -36.48
N PHE A 309 0.43 5.68 -35.52
CA PHE A 309 -0.51 6.27 -34.57
C PHE A 309 -1.72 6.89 -35.28
N ASP A 310 -2.91 6.50 -34.82
CA ASP A 310 -4.20 7.00 -35.29
C ASP A 310 -4.95 7.63 -34.12
N ILE A 311 -4.93 8.98 -34.04
CA ILE A 311 -5.57 9.72 -32.93
C ILE A 311 -7.07 9.45 -32.83
N GLN A 312 -7.74 9.17 -33.95
CA GLN A 312 -9.17 8.84 -33.93
C GLN A 312 -9.37 7.52 -33.20
N LYS A 313 -8.65 6.47 -33.59
CA LYS A 313 -8.82 5.12 -33.02
C LYS A 313 -8.25 4.97 -31.61
N GLU A 314 -7.12 5.60 -31.33
CA GLU A 314 -6.33 5.34 -30.13
C GLU A 314 -6.62 6.33 -29.00
N VAL A 315 -7.25 7.47 -29.28
CA VAL A 315 -7.59 8.49 -28.27
C VAL A 315 -9.07 8.81 -28.29
N ILE A 316 -9.60 9.32 -29.41
CA ILE A 316 -10.97 9.87 -29.47
C ILE A 316 -12.02 8.77 -29.32
N ASP A 317 -11.91 7.69 -30.08
CA ASP A 317 -12.84 6.55 -30.04
C ASP A 317 -12.72 5.76 -28.72
N LEU A 318 -11.65 5.95 -27.95
CA LEU A 318 -11.46 5.31 -26.65
C LEU A 318 -11.80 6.22 -25.45
N CYS A 319 -12.09 7.50 -25.69
CA CYS A 319 -12.59 8.37 -24.64
C CYS A 319 -13.92 7.84 -24.09
N PRO A 320 -14.03 7.52 -22.79
CA PRO A 320 -15.20 6.83 -22.23
C PRO A 320 -16.47 7.69 -22.29
N THR A 321 -16.34 9.02 -22.28
CA THR A 321 -17.46 9.96 -22.36
C THR A 321 -17.64 10.58 -23.74
N LYS A 322 -16.79 10.22 -24.72
CA LYS A 322 -16.83 10.76 -26.09
C LYS A 322 -16.78 12.29 -26.14
N CYS A 323 -16.10 12.91 -25.19
CA CYS A 323 -15.99 14.37 -25.06
C CYS A 323 -14.84 15.00 -25.86
N MET A 324 -14.26 14.29 -26.83
CA MET A 324 -13.08 14.72 -27.60
C MET A 324 -13.37 14.67 -29.09
N TRP A 325 -12.83 15.61 -29.87
CA TRP A 325 -12.92 15.62 -31.33
C TRP A 325 -11.78 16.41 -31.97
N MET A 326 -11.60 16.28 -33.29
CA MET A 326 -10.72 17.14 -34.07
C MET A 326 -11.53 18.24 -34.77
N GLU A 327 -11.07 19.49 -34.68
CA GLU A 327 -11.66 20.64 -35.38
C GLU A 327 -10.53 21.51 -35.96
N ASP A 328 -10.56 21.77 -37.26
CA ASP A 328 -9.54 22.56 -37.97
C ASP A 328 -8.09 22.12 -37.67
N GLY A 329 -7.89 20.80 -37.58
CA GLY A 329 -6.59 20.19 -37.26
C GLY A 329 -6.19 20.26 -35.78
N LYS A 330 -7.01 20.81 -34.89
CA LYS A 330 -6.76 20.91 -33.44
C LYS A 330 -7.55 19.86 -32.68
N LEU A 331 -6.95 19.33 -31.61
CA LEU A 331 -7.64 18.47 -30.66
C LEU A 331 -8.47 19.33 -29.71
N MET A 332 -9.76 19.04 -29.61
CA MET A 332 -10.71 19.71 -28.72
C MET A 332 -11.19 18.71 -27.65
N ILE A 333 -11.42 19.23 -26.44
CA ILE A 333 -11.93 18.47 -25.30
C ILE A 333 -13.04 19.30 -24.64
N ASP A 334 -14.23 18.72 -24.46
CA ASP A 334 -15.24 19.25 -23.56
C ASP A 334 -14.95 18.75 -22.14
N ASP A 335 -14.17 19.53 -21.39
CA ASP A 335 -13.75 19.19 -20.02
C ASP A 335 -14.93 19.02 -19.05
N LYS A 336 -16.11 19.58 -19.34
CA LYS A 336 -17.30 19.39 -18.50
C LYS A 336 -17.81 17.95 -18.54
N GLU A 337 -17.65 17.30 -19.69
CA GLU A 337 -18.02 15.90 -19.92
C GLU A 337 -16.82 14.95 -19.67
N CYS A 338 -15.65 15.48 -19.29
CA CYS A 338 -14.48 14.67 -18.98
C CYS A 338 -14.56 14.08 -17.57
N THR A 339 -14.44 12.75 -17.49
CA THR A 339 -14.37 12.02 -16.20
C THR A 339 -12.94 11.86 -15.67
N ARG A 340 -11.95 12.48 -16.33
CA ARG A 340 -10.53 12.50 -15.93
C ARG A 340 -9.94 11.10 -15.79
N CYS A 341 -10.28 10.20 -16.70
CA CYS A 341 -9.85 8.80 -16.70
C CYS A 341 -8.36 8.57 -17.04
N MET A 342 -7.59 9.63 -17.27
CA MET A 342 -6.19 9.63 -17.70
C MET A 342 -5.86 9.08 -19.10
N HIS A 343 -6.77 8.38 -19.79
CA HIS A 343 -6.47 7.70 -21.07
C HIS A 343 -5.73 8.59 -22.08
N CYS A 344 -6.29 9.75 -22.43
CA CYS A 344 -5.68 10.65 -23.41
C CYS A 344 -4.32 11.20 -22.95
N ILE A 345 -4.17 11.55 -21.66
CA ILE A 345 -2.90 11.99 -21.06
C ILE A 345 -1.86 10.85 -21.10
N ASN A 346 -2.27 9.63 -20.79
CA ASN A 346 -1.38 8.46 -20.84
C ASN A 346 -0.89 8.19 -22.26
N VAL A 347 -1.76 8.32 -23.27
CA VAL A 347 -1.39 8.11 -24.68
C VAL A 347 -0.54 9.26 -25.23
N MET A 348 -0.79 10.50 -24.82
CA MET A 348 -0.10 11.69 -25.35
C MET A 348 0.51 12.57 -24.24
N PRO A 349 1.42 12.05 -23.40
CA PRO A 349 1.89 12.75 -22.20
C PRO A 349 2.71 14.02 -22.48
N GLN A 350 3.28 14.15 -23.69
CA GLN A 350 3.98 15.37 -24.10
C GLN A 350 3.03 16.47 -24.58
N ALA A 351 1.81 16.11 -25.00
CA ALA A 351 0.82 17.07 -25.51
C ALA A 351 -0.28 17.39 -24.50
N LEU A 352 -0.64 16.44 -23.64
CA LEU A 352 -1.76 16.55 -22.71
C LEU A 352 -1.27 16.44 -21.27
N ARG A 353 -1.74 17.35 -20.41
CA ARG A 353 -1.43 17.31 -18.97
C ARG A 353 -2.68 17.52 -18.13
N PRO A 354 -2.71 16.99 -16.88
CA PRO A 354 -3.73 17.37 -15.90
C PRO A 354 -3.87 18.89 -15.80
N GLY A 355 -5.06 19.36 -15.41
CA GLY A 355 -5.28 20.76 -15.08
C GLY A 355 -4.42 21.25 -13.90
N THR A 356 -4.56 22.52 -13.57
CA THR A 356 -3.79 23.22 -12.54
C THR A 356 -4.56 23.41 -11.22
N ASP A 357 -5.89 23.36 -11.26
CA ASP A 357 -6.74 23.39 -10.08
C ASP A 357 -6.87 21.98 -9.50
N THR A 358 -5.82 21.54 -8.82
CA THR A 358 -5.67 20.16 -8.35
C THR A 358 -6.18 19.93 -6.92
N GLY A 359 -6.49 18.69 -6.59
CA GLY A 359 -6.94 18.24 -5.27
C GLY A 359 -6.98 16.71 -5.21
N VAL A 360 -7.75 16.16 -4.27
CA VAL A 360 -7.95 14.71 -4.11
C VAL A 360 -9.43 14.33 -4.10
N SER A 361 -9.75 13.20 -4.71
CA SER A 361 -10.94 12.43 -4.39
C SER A 361 -10.62 11.50 -3.22
N ILE A 362 -11.54 11.40 -2.25
CA ILE A 362 -11.40 10.49 -1.11
C ILE A 362 -12.48 9.40 -1.19
N LEU A 363 -12.03 8.15 -1.13
CA LEU A 363 -12.87 6.97 -1.26
C LEU A 363 -12.67 6.06 -0.05
N PHE A 364 -13.73 5.33 0.35
CA PHE A 364 -13.70 4.52 1.57
C PHE A 364 -14.16 3.08 1.39
N GLY A 365 -13.61 2.19 2.22
CA GLY A 365 -14.13 0.85 2.46
C GLY A 365 -13.45 -0.28 1.70
N ALA A 366 -12.31 -0.06 1.02
CA ALA A 366 -11.70 -1.16 0.28
C ALA A 366 -11.20 -2.28 1.21
N LYS A 367 -11.50 -3.52 0.84
CA LYS A 367 -11.08 -4.71 1.58
C LYS A 367 -11.03 -5.96 0.72
N ALA A 368 -10.21 -6.90 1.17
CA ALA A 368 -10.20 -8.27 0.66
C ALA A 368 -11.51 -9.01 1.05
N PRO A 369 -11.74 -10.22 0.52
CA PRO A 369 -13.02 -10.93 0.65
C PRO A 369 -13.57 -11.07 2.07
N ILE A 370 -12.77 -11.49 3.05
CA ILE A 370 -13.30 -11.84 4.37
C ILE A 370 -13.78 -10.58 5.14
N LEU A 371 -15.00 -10.54 5.70
CA LEU A 371 -16.04 -11.58 5.66
C LEU A 371 -17.07 -11.35 4.54
N GLU A 372 -17.61 -10.13 4.43
CA GLU A 372 -18.78 -9.79 3.58
C GLU A 372 -18.44 -9.48 2.11
N GLY A 373 -17.46 -10.21 1.55
CA GLY A 373 -17.01 -10.04 0.18
C GLY A 373 -15.94 -8.96 -0.01
N ALA A 374 -15.33 -8.99 -1.20
CA ALA A 374 -14.31 -8.03 -1.57
C ALA A 374 -14.96 -6.71 -1.98
N GLN A 375 -14.36 -5.60 -1.57
CA GLN A 375 -14.85 -4.27 -1.87
C GLN A 375 -13.70 -3.42 -2.41
N MET A 376 -13.97 -2.64 -3.46
CA MET A 376 -13.18 -1.45 -3.76
C MET A 376 -13.78 -0.27 -3.00
N ALA A 377 -12.96 0.76 -2.79
CA ALA A 377 -13.38 1.97 -2.10
C ALA A 377 -14.47 2.71 -2.89
N THR A 378 -15.46 3.22 -2.18
CA THR A 378 -16.60 3.98 -2.74
C THR A 378 -16.33 5.48 -2.65
N LEU A 379 -16.57 6.20 -3.75
CA LEU A 379 -16.38 7.65 -3.81
C LEU A 379 -17.28 8.36 -2.79
N THR A 380 -16.68 9.11 -1.87
CA THR A 380 -17.41 9.81 -0.80
C THR A 380 -17.13 11.30 -0.81
N VAL A 381 -15.88 11.71 -1.03
CA VAL A 381 -15.53 13.11 -1.26
C VAL A 381 -15.05 13.26 -2.71
N PRO A 382 -15.87 13.81 -3.63
CA PRO A 382 -15.48 13.93 -5.03
C PRO A 382 -14.23 14.79 -5.25
N PHE A 383 -14.08 15.86 -4.46
CA PHE A 383 -12.94 16.76 -4.54
C PHE A 383 -12.70 17.45 -3.19
N MET A 384 -11.46 17.44 -2.73
CA MET A 384 -10.97 18.20 -1.59
C MET A 384 -9.65 18.86 -1.97
N LYS A 385 -9.51 20.15 -1.70
CA LYS A 385 -8.20 20.82 -1.73
C LYS A 385 -7.35 20.30 -0.59
N VAL A 386 -6.09 20.02 -0.87
CA VAL A 386 -5.16 19.51 0.14
C VAL A 386 -3.92 20.37 0.12
N GLU A 387 -3.67 20.99 1.26
CA GLU A 387 -2.52 21.84 1.52
C GLU A 387 -2.00 21.47 2.90
N GLU A 388 -0.68 21.45 3.05
CA GLU A 388 -0.04 21.23 4.34
C GLU A 388 -0.53 22.28 5.36
N PRO A 389 -0.82 21.91 6.62
CA PRO A 389 -0.59 20.62 7.29
C PRO A 389 -1.75 19.61 7.20
N TYR A 390 -2.65 19.76 6.23
CA TYR A 390 -3.80 18.88 5.95
C TYR A 390 -4.81 18.76 7.09
N ASP A 391 -5.06 19.83 7.83
CA ASP A 391 -6.02 19.83 8.93
C ASP A 391 -7.42 19.38 8.48
N ASN A 392 -7.83 19.78 7.27
CA ASN A 392 -9.10 19.35 6.69
C ASN A 392 -9.16 17.84 6.37
N VAL A 393 -8.02 17.21 6.07
CA VAL A 393 -7.93 15.76 5.88
C VAL A 393 -7.94 15.06 7.23
N LYS A 394 -7.21 15.60 8.22
CA LYS A 394 -7.15 15.05 9.58
C LYS A 394 -8.52 15.08 10.25
N GLU A 395 -9.23 16.20 10.16
CA GLU A 395 -10.61 16.32 10.68
C GLU A 395 -11.55 15.28 10.04
N LEU A 396 -11.41 15.02 8.73
CA LEU A 396 -12.18 13.98 8.06
C LEU A 396 -11.80 12.56 8.53
N VAL A 397 -10.50 12.29 8.72
CA VAL A 397 -10.01 11.01 9.28
C VAL A 397 -10.62 10.77 10.65
N GLU A 398 -10.55 11.76 11.53
CA GLU A 398 -11.03 11.68 12.91
C GLU A 398 -12.54 11.45 12.95
N LYS A 399 -13.35 12.15 12.14
CA LYS A 399 -14.80 11.86 12.03
C LYS A 399 -15.10 10.43 11.59
N VAL A 400 -14.32 9.89 10.65
CA VAL A 400 -14.47 8.49 10.20
C VAL A 400 -14.13 7.53 11.33
N TRP A 401 -13.05 7.80 12.07
CA TRP A 401 -12.61 6.95 13.17
C TRP A 401 -13.54 7.04 14.37
N ASP A 402 -13.97 8.22 14.80
CA ASP A 402 -14.93 8.41 15.90
C ASP A 402 -16.19 7.56 15.68
N TRP A 403 -16.75 7.60 14.47
CA TRP A 403 -17.91 6.79 14.14
C TRP A 403 -17.58 5.28 14.09
N TRP A 404 -16.50 4.90 13.41
CA TRP A 404 -16.17 3.48 13.24
C TRP A 404 -15.71 2.82 14.54
N MET A 405 -14.98 3.53 15.39
CA MET A 405 -14.52 3.02 16.69
C MET A 405 -15.67 2.75 17.65
N GLU A 406 -16.72 3.57 17.63
CA GLU A 406 -17.90 3.39 18.47
C GLU A 406 -18.86 2.33 17.90
N GLU A 407 -19.15 2.37 16.61
CA GLU A 407 -20.21 1.56 15.98
C GLU A 407 -19.71 0.27 15.33
N GLY A 408 -18.40 0.16 15.12
CA GLY A 408 -17.75 -0.99 14.50
C GLY A 408 -17.79 -2.22 15.41
N LYS A 409 -18.27 -3.33 14.87
CA LYS A 409 -18.20 -4.62 15.58
C LYS A 409 -16.75 -5.11 15.64
N ASN A 410 -16.48 -5.99 16.59
CA ASN A 410 -15.18 -6.66 16.67
C ASN A 410 -14.81 -7.30 15.33
N ARG A 411 -13.64 -6.92 14.78
CA ARG A 411 -13.11 -7.38 13.49
C ARG A 411 -13.99 -7.02 12.28
N GLU A 412 -14.78 -5.97 12.36
CA GLU A 412 -15.52 -5.40 11.23
C GLU A 412 -14.70 -4.29 10.57
N ARG A 413 -14.50 -4.37 9.26
CA ARG A 413 -13.79 -3.34 8.49
C ARG A 413 -14.73 -2.15 8.22
N LEU A 414 -14.18 -0.97 7.99
CA LEU A 414 -14.97 0.23 7.66
C LEU A 414 -15.96 -0.01 6.51
N GLY A 415 -15.54 -0.70 5.44
CA GLY A 415 -16.42 -1.00 4.31
C GLY A 415 -17.60 -1.91 4.66
N GLU A 416 -17.46 -2.80 5.65
CA GLU A 416 -18.54 -3.64 6.16
C GLU A 416 -19.48 -2.84 7.06
N LEU A 417 -18.94 -1.91 7.87
CA LEU A 417 -19.73 -0.95 8.64
C LEU A 417 -20.60 -0.07 7.71
N ILE A 418 -20.00 0.48 6.64
CA ILE A 418 -20.71 1.26 5.63
C ILE A 418 -21.80 0.42 4.94
N GLN A 419 -21.53 -0.85 4.63
CA GLN A 419 -22.52 -1.75 4.05
C GLN A 419 -23.68 -2.03 5.03
N ARG A 420 -23.39 -2.15 6.33
CA ARG A 420 -24.38 -2.44 7.38
C ARG A 420 -25.29 -1.26 7.70
N TYR A 421 -24.74 -0.06 7.85
CA TYR A 421 -25.52 1.15 8.15
C TYR A 421 -26.03 1.87 6.90
N GLY A 422 -25.36 1.69 5.77
CA GLY A 422 -25.64 2.36 4.51
C GLY A 422 -24.88 3.69 4.35
N ILE A 423 -24.62 4.02 3.08
CA ILE A 423 -23.97 5.29 2.66
C ILE A 423 -24.66 6.52 3.26
N PRO A 424 -26.00 6.66 3.32
CA PRO A 424 -26.64 7.84 3.89
C PRO A 424 -26.25 8.12 5.34
N LYS A 425 -26.13 7.06 6.17
CA LYS A 425 -25.70 7.23 7.56
C LYS A 425 -24.22 7.62 7.63
N PHE A 426 -23.38 7.02 6.80
CA PHE A 426 -21.97 7.39 6.72
C PHE A 426 -21.81 8.87 6.36
N LEU A 427 -22.54 9.37 5.36
CA LEU A 427 -22.52 10.78 4.96
C LEU A 427 -23.00 11.72 6.07
N GLU A 428 -24.04 11.33 6.82
CA GLU A 428 -24.51 12.07 8.00
C GLU A 428 -23.41 12.20 9.06
N MET A 429 -22.66 11.13 9.34
CA MET A 429 -21.57 11.16 10.33
C MET A 429 -20.36 11.99 9.87
N LEU A 430 -20.22 12.23 8.57
CA LEU A 430 -19.15 13.05 8.00
C LEU A 430 -19.58 14.50 7.71
N ASP A 431 -20.84 14.87 8.02
CA ASP A 431 -21.45 16.14 7.63
C ASP A 431 -21.38 16.42 6.11
N LEU A 432 -21.47 15.37 5.29
CA LEU A 432 -21.39 15.48 3.84
C LEU A 432 -22.78 15.41 3.19
N PRO A 433 -23.14 16.35 2.29
CA PRO A 433 -24.39 16.26 1.56
C PRO A 433 -24.32 15.10 0.54
N PRO A 434 -25.41 14.33 0.35
CA PRO A 434 -25.46 13.32 -0.69
C PRO A 434 -25.38 13.96 -2.08
N MET A 435 -24.60 13.34 -2.97
CA MET A 435 -24.38 13.82 -4.33
C MET A 435 -24.50 12.67 -5.34
N PRO A 436 -25.00 12.90 -6.58
CA PRO A 436 -25.09 11.86 -7.61
C PRO A 436 -23.77 11.13 -7.89
N GLN A 437 -22.64 11.82 -7.76
CA GLN A 437 -21.29 11.28 -7.97
C GLN A 437 -20.95 10.12 -7.03
N MET A 438 -21.61 10.02 -5.87
CA MET A 438 -21.33 8.98 -4.87
C MET A 438 -21.94 7.61 -5.23
N VAL A 439 -22.80 7.56 -6.26
CA VAL A 439 -23.44 6.32 -6.72
C VAL A 439 -23.20 6.13 -8.20
N LYS A 440 -23.03 4.87 -8.63
CA LYS A 440 -23.00 4.53 -10.05
C LYS A 440 -24.39 4.66 -10.68
N GLU A 441 -25.41 4.22 -9.95
CA GLU A 441 -26.82 4.32 -10.33
C GLU A 441 -27.68 4.51 -9.08
N PRO A 442 -28.82 5.19 -9.18
CA PRO A 442 -29.81 5.20 -8.10
C PRO A 442 -30.31 3.78 -7.79
N ARG A 443 -30.80 3.57 -6.57
CA ARG A 443 -31.40 2.30 -6.16
C ARG A 443 -32.57 1.91 -7.08
N SER A 444 -32.65 0.64 -7.44
CA SER A 444 -33.74 0.07 -8.24
C SER A 444 -34.90 -0.48 -7.43
N ASN A 445 -34.71 -0.71 -6.12
CA ASN A 445 -35.75 -1.22 -5.22
C ASN A 445 -36.40 -0.07 -4.40
N PRO A 446 -37.72 -0.13 -4.14
CA PRO A 446 -38.48 0.99 -3.57
C PRO A 446 -38.46 1.04 -2.02
N TYR A 447 -37.58 0.30 -1.34
CA TYR A 447 -37.53 0.25 0.14
C TYR A 447 -36.84 1.49 0.75
N ILE A 448 -37.40 2.67 0.46
CA ILE A 448 -36.87 3.98 0.84
C ILE A 448 -37.25 4.26 2.30
N PHE A 449 -36.24 4.43 3.15
CA PHE A 449 -36.43 4.88 4.52
C PHE A 449 -36.59 6.40 4.54
N TRP A 450 -37.48 6.88 5.41
CA TRP A 450 -37.70 8.29 5.69
C TRP A 450 -37.46 8.55 7.18
N LYS A 451 -36.88 9.70 7.51
CA LYS A 451 -36.85 10.17 8.90
C LYS A 451 -38.26 10.61 9.30
N GLU A 452 -38.63 10.40 10.56
CA GLU A 452 -39.98 10.76 11.03
C GLU A 452 -40.26 12.26 10.84
N GLU A 453 -39.24 13.10 11.04
CA GLU A 453 -39.29 14.55 10.85
C GLU A 453 -39.53 15.00 9.40
N ASP A 454 -39.20 14.16 8.41
CA ASP A 454 -39.41 14.45 6.99
C ASP A 454 -40.82 14.07 6.51
N VAL A 455 -41.61 13.36 7.33
CA VAL A 455 -42.94 12.88 6.96
C VAL A 455 -44.02 13.71 7.68
N PRO A 456 -44.81 14.52 6.98
CA PRO A 456 -45.87 15.33 7.59
C PRO A 456 -46.83 14.48 8.44
N GLY A 457 -46.94 14.84 9.73
CA GLY A 457 -47.77 14.12 10.71
C GLY A 457 -47.04 13.06 11.55
N GLY A 458 -45.77 12.76 11.23
CA GLY A 458 -44.96 11.79 11.95
C GLY A 458 -45.49 10.35 11.86
N PHE A 459 -44.97 9.46 12.71
CA PHE A 459 -45.32 8.04 12.69
C PHE A 459 -46.25 7.62 13.84
N LYS A 460 -46.46 8.47 14.85
CA LYS A 460 -47.44 8.24 15.91
C LYS A 460 -48.86 8.41 15.38
N ARG A 461 -49.53 7.28 15.12
CA ARG A 461 -50.89 7.24 14.54
C ARG A 461 -51.84 6.44 15.41
N ASP A 462 -53.10 6.90 15.51
CA ASP A 462 -54.18 6.16 16.16
C ASP A 462 -55.02 5.38 15.13
N ILE A 463 -55.21 4.09 15.37
CA ILE A 463 -56.06 3.24 14.52
C ILE A 463 -57.52 3.68 14.57
N ASN A 464 -58.00 4.25 15.69
CA ASN A 464 -59.39 4.68 15.82
C ASN A 464 -59.70 5.87 14.91
N ASP A 465 -58.78 6.82 14.78
CA ASP A 465 -58.91 7.94 13.85
C ASP A 465 -59.03 7.44 12.40
N TYR A 466 -58.21 6.47 12.00
CA TYR A 466 -58.32 5.84 10.68
C TYR A 466 -59.69 5.16 10.48
N ARG A 467 -60.20 4.44 11.49
CA ARG A 467 -61.47 3.70 11.42
C ARG A 467 -62.71 4.58 11.43
N SER A 468 -62.61 5.82 11.89
CA SER A 468 -63.70 6.81 11.76
C SER A 468 -64.06 7.10 10.29
N ARG A 469 -63.07 6.98 9.39
CA ARG A 469 -63.20 7.22 7.94
C ARG A 469 -63.28 5.95 7.11
N HIS A 470 -62.79 4.82 7.63
CA HIS A 470 -62.69 3.56 6.89
C HIS A 470 -63.33 2.40 7.68
N LYS A 471 -64.58 2.07 7.35
CA LYS A 471 -65.28 0.90 7.89
C LYS A 471 -64.50 -0.38 7.57
N ARG A 472 -64.53 -1.32 8.51
CA ARG A 472 -63.77 -2.58 8.44
C ARG A 472 -64.49 -3.64 7.61
#